data_AF-A0A7M2C432-F1
#
_entry.id   AF-A0A7M2C432-F1
#
_cell.length_a   1.000
_cell.length_b   1.000
_cell.length_c   1.000
_cell.angle_alpha   90.00
_cell.angle_beta   90.00
_cell.angle_gamma   90.00
#
_symmetry.space_group_name_H-M   'P 1'
#
loop_
_entity.id
_entity.type
_entity.pdbx_description
1 polymer ?
#
loop_
_entity_poly.entity_id
_entity_poly.type
_entity_poly.pdbx_seq_one_letter_code
_entity_poly.pdbx_strand_id
1 'polypeptide(L)'
;MKARWAGPVIVGFAVSIGTVLGACSAPTAGPSPSSEPSLVSASLQPKLRLVTVDAPQDSAMDAGFTGTLSVDANGCVYAHPGGIESDVYTMVWPQGYSAQGDGKAFEVVDADKHPVVRSGSEFELGGGHVNAPRDNWTEKDCIKGSLWLVAPPDFSQVSQPPGG
;
A
#
# COMPACT_ATOMS: atom_id res chain seq x y z
N MET A 1 4.32 -33.12 -20.92
CA MET A 1 5.00 -33.81 -19.80
C MET A 1 4.29 -33.40 -18.52
N LYS A 2 3.59 -34.33 -17.85
CA LYS A 2 2.76 -34.09 -16.66
C LYS A 2 3.51 -34.60 -15.43
N ALA A 3 4.01 -33.70 -14.58
CA ALA A 3 4.58 -34.06 -13.30
C ALA A 3 3.46 -34.07 -12.24
N ARG A 4 3.13 -35.27 -11.76
CA ARG A 4 2.29 -35.51 -10.59
C ARG A 4 3.16 -35.30 -9.35
N TRP A 5 2.73 -34.45 -8.43
CA TRP A 5 3.28 -34.41 -7.07
C TRP A 5 2.20 -34.88 -6.09
N ALA A 6 2.53 -35.94 -5.36
CA ALA A 6 1.76 -36.46 -4.23
C ALA A 6 2.35 -35.85 -2.94
N GLY A 7 1.51 -35.20 -2.15
CA GLY A 7 1.82 -34.78 -0.77
C GLY A 7 0.90 -35.53 0.20
N PRO A 8 1.42 -36.02 1.34
CA PRO A 8 0.69 -36.92 2.22
C PRO A 8 -0.35 -36.22 3.10
N VAL A 9 -1.38 -37.01 3.40
CA VAL A 9 -2.44 -36.82 4.39
C VAL A 9 -1.85 -36.77 5.79
N ILE A 10 -2.23 -35.77 6.61
CA ILE A 10 -2.08 -35.81 8.07
C ILE A 10 -3.45 -35.72 8.71
N VAL A 11 -3.67 -36.69 9.59
CA VAL A 11 -4.87 -37.02 10.35
C VAL A 11 -4.79 -36.34 11.73
N GLY A 12 -5.84 -35.59 12.07
CA GLY A 12 -6.53 -35.71 13.36
C GLY A 12 -6.04 -34.95 14.59
N PHE A 13 -7.00 -34.80 15.52
CA PHE A 13 -6.97 -34.35 16.92
C PHE A 13 -7.00 -32.82 17.14
N ALA A 14 -7.83 -32.24 18.01
CA ALA A 14 -8.87 -32.76 18.91
C ALA A 14 -9.78 -31.59 19.33
N VAL A 15 -11.06 -31.89 19.56
CA VAL A 15 -12.05 -31.03 20.18
C VAL A 15 -11.79 -30.91 21.68
N SER A 16 -11.81 -29.70 22.23
CA SER A 16 -11.99 -29.46 23.66
C SER A 16 -13.01 -28.33 23.87
N ILE A 17 -14.22 -28.72 24.24
CA ILE A 17 -15.29 -27.85 24.74
C ILE A 17 -15.06 -27.72 26.25
N GLY A 18 -14.84 -26.50 26.73
CA GLY A 18 -14.70 -26.22 28.16
C GLY A 18 -15.55 -25.01 28.55
N THR A 19 -16.84 -25.24 28.79
CA THR A 19 -17.72 -24.28 29.47
C THR A 19 -17.46 -24.33 30.96
N VAL A 20 -16.90 -23.26 31.53
CA VAL A 20 -16.84 -23.04 32.98
C VAL A 20 -17.86 -21.96 33.37
N LEU A 21 -18.95 -22.41 33.99
CA LEU A 21 -19.83 -21.57 34.81
C LEU A 21 -19.12 -21.35 36.15
N GLY A 22 -18.57 -20.15 36.37
CA GLY A 22 -17.94 -19.75 37.62
C GLY A 22 -18.53 -18.43 38.12
N ALA A 23 -19.25 -18.50 39.23
CA ALA A 23 -19.92 -17.38 39.89
C ALA A 23 -18.95 -16.46 40.65
N CYS A 24 -19.44 -15.23 40.85
CA CYS A 24 -18.93 -14.08 41.62
C CYS A 24 -17.91 -14.31 42.74
N SER A 25 -16.91 -13.43 42.82
CA SER A 25 -16.50 -12.70 44.05
C SER A 25 -15.55 -11.56 43.69
N ALA A 26 -15.98 -10.30 43.89
CA ALA A 26 -15.08 -9.19 44.24
C ALA A 26 -14.91 -9.23 45.78
N PRO A 27 -13.75 -8.89 46.39
CA PRO A 27 -13.20 -7.53 46.34
C PRO A 27 -11.64 -7.42 46.49
N THR A 28 -11.15 -6.17 46.46
CA THR A 28 -9.90 -5.66 47.08
C THR A 28 -8.82 -5.18 46.10
N ALA A 29 -8.77 -3.85 46.00
CA ALA A 29 -7.62 -2.97 45.81
C ALA A 29 -6.27 -3.59 45.35
N GLY A 30 -5.96 -3.34 44.08
CA GLY A 30 -4.60 -3.18 43.57
C GLY A 30 -4.63 -2.03 42.54
N PRO A 31 -3.62 -1.16 42.46
CA PRO A 31 -3.60 -0.10 41.47
C PRO A 31 -3.73 -0.73 40.08
N SER A 32 -4.68 -0.23 39.29
CA SER A 32 -4.84 -0.60 37.88
C SER A 32 -3.47 -0.62 37.22
N PRO A 33 -3.09 -1.67 36.47
CA PRO A 33 -2.13 -1.46 35.41
C PRO A 33 -2.79 -0.46 34.47
N SER A 34 -2.37 0.80 34.59
CA SER A 34 -2.61 1.80 33.56
C SER A 34 -2.05 1.17 32.30
N SER A 35 -2.94 0.61 31.47
CA SER A 35 -2.65 0.41 30.06
C SER A 35 -2.53 1.80 29.47
N GLU A 36 -1.45 2.51 29.81
CA GLU A 36 -0.90 3.50 28.92
C GLU A 36 -0.60 2.72 27.64
N PRO A 37 -1.30 2.98 26.53
CA PRO A 37 -0.74 2.57 25.27
C PRO A 37 0.62 3.27 25.21
N SER A 38 1.70 2.49 25.17
CA SER A 38 3.05 2.99 24.93
C SER A 38 3.02 3.86 23.66
N LEU A 39 2.81 5.16 23.84
CA LEU A 39 2.96 6.18 22.80
C LEU A 39 4.45 6.36 22.42
N VAL A 40 5.34 5.67 23.11
CA VAL A 40 6.79 5.60 22.89
C VAL A 40 7.15 4.58 21.80
N SER A 41 6.58 4.71 20.60
CA SER A 41 7.16 4.15 19.35
C SER A 41 6.52 4.67 18.06
N ALA A 42 5.60 5.64 18.11
CA ALA A 42 4.93 6.14 16.90
C ALA A 42 5.69 7.29 16.18
N SER A 43 6.83 7.77 16.71
CA SER A 43 7.32 9.13 16.37
C SER A 43 8.69 9.22 15.69
N LEU A 44 9.27 8.11 15.21
CA LEU A 44 10.54 8.13 14.45
C LEU A 44 10.46 7.47 13.08
N GLN A 45 9.27 7.10 12.63
CA GLN A 45 9.13 6.55 11.29
C GLN A 45 9.26 7.70 10.27
N PRO A 46 10.14 7.56 9.26
CA PRO A 46 10.28 8.58 8.24
C PRO A 46 8.92 8.81 7.60
N LYS A 47 8.53 10.08 7.50
CA LYS A 47 7.29 10.48 6.83
C LYS A 47 7.36 9.96 5.38
N LEU A 48 6.35 9.19 4.98
CA LEU A 48 6.25 8.70 3.62
C LEU A 48 6.03 9.87 2.65
N ARG A 49 6.79 9.87 1.57
CA ARG A 49 6.84 10.94 0.56
C ARG A 49 6.54 10.35 -0.81
N LEU A 50 5.58 10.97 -1.48
CA LEU A 50 5.17 10.66 -2.85
C LEU A 50 5.56 11.83 -3.73
N VAL A 51 6.06 11.55 -4.92
CA VAL A 51 6.18 12.56 -5.97
C VAL A 51 4.78 12.81 -6.53
N THR A 52 4.30 14.04 -6.45
CA THR A 52 2.97 14.41 -6.98
C THR A 52 3.06 15.50 -8.05
N VAL A 53 2.03 15.59 -8.89
CA VAL A 53 1.90 16.59 -9.94
C VAL A 53 0.47 17.14 -10.04
N ASP A 54 0.33 18.43 -10.32
CA ASP A 54 -0.95 19.05 -10.66
C ASP A 54 -1.51 18.50 -11.99
N ALA A 55 -2.76 18.04 -11.98
CA ALA A 55 -3.46 17.45 -13.14
C ALA A 55 -4.17 18.51 -14.03
N PRO A 56 -4.51 18.22 -15.31
CA PRO A 56 -4.23 16.98 -16.06
C PRO A 56 -3.00 17.10 -16.97
N GLN A 57 -2.29 15.98 -17.14
CA GLN A 57 -1.17 15.85 -18.06
C GLN A 57 -1.66 15.08 -19.29
N ASP A 58 -1.19 15.45 -20.48
CA ASP A 58 -1.41 14.66 -21.69
C ASP A 58 -0.87 13.23 -21.48
N SER A 59 -1.75 12.24 -21.53
CA SER A 59 -1.42 10.82 -21.35
C SER A 59 -0.28 10.42 -22.27
N ALA A 60 0.90 10.14 -21.71
CA ALA A 60 1.87 9.32 -22.40
C ALA A 60 1.29 7.91 -22.43
N MET A 61 0.94 7.39 -23.61
CA MET A 61 0.47 6.01 -23.88
C MET A 61 -0.09 5.27 -22.66
N ASP A 62 -1.42 5.23 -22.50
CA ASP A 62 -2.07 4.47 -21.44
C ASP A 62 -1.62 3.01 -21.49
N ALA A 63 -0.83 2.61 -20.50
CA ALA A 63 -0.35 1.27 -20.29
C ALA A 63 -0.59 0.85 -18.84
N GLY A 64 -0.56 -0.45 -18.59
CA GLY A 64 -0.58 -1.01 -17.24
C GLY A 64 0.84 -1.14 -16.71
N PHE A 65 1.06 -0.65 -15.49
CA PHE A 65 2.25 -0.94 -14.69
C PHE A 65 1.90 -1.97 -13.64
N THR A 66 2.60 -3.11 -13.64
CA THR A 66 2.48 -4.13 -12.60
C THR A 66 3.75 -4.18 -11.76
N GLY A 67 3.61 -4.12 -10.43
CA GLY A 67 4.76 -4.18 -9.54
C GLY A 67 4.40 -4.18 -8.06
N THR A 68 5.41 -3.96 -7.21
CA THR A 68 5.26 -3.88 -5.75
C THR A 68 5.82 -2.55 -5.24
N LEU A 69 5.14 -1.92 -4.27
CA LEU A 69 5.66 -0.71 -3.62
C LEU A 69 6.66 -1.02 -2.52
N SER A 70 7.71 -0.20 -2.46
CA SER A 70 8.72 -0.17 -1.40
C SER A 70 9.02 1.28 -0.99
N VAL A 71 9.83 1.44 0.04
CA VAL A 71 10.24 2.76 0.55
C VAL A 71 11.72 2.74 0.89
N ASP A 72 12.42 3.84 0.60
CA ASP A 72 13.83 3.98 0.98
C ASP A 72 14.02 4.53 2.41
N ALA A 73 15.28 4.69 2.80
CA ALA A 73 15.65 5.25 4.11
C ALA A 73 15.21 6.71 4.31
N ASN A 74 14.91 7.45 3.24
CA ASN A 74 14.44 8.84 3.29
C ASN A 74 12.90 8.94 3.30
N GLY A 75 12.20 7.81 3.28
CA GLY A 75 10.73 7.78 3.21
C GLY A 75 10.16 7.95 1.81
N CYS A 76 11.00 7.95 0.76
CA CYS A 76 10.54 8.07 -0.61
C CYS A 76 9.98 6.73 -1.09
N VAL A 77 8.76 6.76 -1.63
CA VAL A 77 8.05 5.56 -2.10
C VAL A 77 8.37 5.29 -3.57
N TYR A 78 8.73 4.04 -3.88
CA TYR A 78 9.05 3.57 -5.22
C TYR A 78 8.27 2.31 -5.57
N ALA A 79 8.20 2.01 -6.86
CA ALA A 79 7.68 0.76 -7.37
C ALA A 79 8.79 -0.08 -8.00
N HIS A 80 8.66 -1.39 -7.86
CA HIS A 80 9.51 -2.38 -8.50
C HIS A 80 8.66 -3.26 -9.41
N PRO A 81 8.91 -3.27 -10.73
CA PRO A 81 8.20 -4.17 -11.62
C PRO A 81 8.58 -5.62 -11.32
N GLY A 82 7.61 -6.53 -11.39
CA GLY A 82 7.88 -7.95 -11.24
C GLY A 82 8.76 -8.46 -12.39
N GLY A 83 9.92 -9.05 -12.09
CA GLY A 83 10.70 -9.76 -13.11
C GLY A 83 12.22 -9.69 -12.95
N ILE A 84 12.77 -8.56 -12.51
CA ILE A 84 14.21 -8.38 -12.22
C ILE A 84 14.36 -7.33 -11.11
N GLU A 85 15.02 -7.67 -10.00
CA GLU A 85 15.10 -6.84 -8.78
C GLU A 85 15.86 -5.49 -8.94
N SER A 86 16.28 -5.14 -10.15
CA SER A 86 17.14 -3.98 -10.41
C SER A 86 16.39 -2.73 -10.87
N ASP A 87 15.18 -2.89 -11.41
CA ASP A 87 14.44 -1.75 -11.94
C ASP A 87 13.67 -1.05 -10.83
N VAL A 88 13.86 0.26 -10.74
CA VAL A 88 13.20 1.14 -9.78
C VAL A 88 12.41 2.18 -10.56
N TYR A 89 11.14 2.31 -10.21
CA TYR A 89 10.25 3.29 -10.79
C TYR A 89 9.81 4.29 -9.71
N THR A 90 9.93 5.57 -10.03
CA THR A 90 9.25 6.62 -9.27
C THR A 90 7.85 6.78 -9.83
N MET A 91 6.87 6.46 -8.99
CA MET A 91 5.46 6.66 -9.30
C MET A 91 5.10 8.13 -9.04
N VAL A 92 4.62 8.81 -10.06
CA VAL A 92 4.23 10.21 -10.02
C VAL A 92 2.72 10.27 -9.94
N TRP A 93 2.23 10.65 -8.76
CA TRP A 93 0.81 10.58 -8.44
C TRP A 93 0.11 11.92 -8.76
N PRO A 94 -1.18 11.89 -9.10
CA PRO A 94 -1.96 13.12 -9.13
C PRO A 94 -1.94 13.82 -7.76
N GLN A 95 -2.03 15.15 -7.76
CA GLN A 95 -2.19 15.90 -6.53
C GLN A 95 -3.43 15.44 -5.74
N GLY A 96 -3.30 15.41 -4.40
CA GLY A 96 -4.33 14.92 -3.47
C GLY A 96 -4.07 13.51 -2.95
N TYR A 97 -3.27 12.73 -3.68
CA TYR A 97 -2.82 11.42 -3.23
C TYR A 97 -1.85 11.53 -2.06
N SER A 98 -1.90 10.57 -1.15
CA SER A 98 -1.04 10.52 0.02
C SER A 98 -0.73 9.08 0.42
N ALA A 99 0.42 8.84 1.03
CA ALA A 99 0.74 7.55 1.63
C ALA A 99 0.36 7.55 3.11
N GLN A 100 -0.27 6.47 3.58
CA GLN A 100 -0.69 6.25 4.97
C GLN A 100 -0.07 4.97 5.49
N GLY A 101 0.39 5.00 6.75
CA GLY A 101 1.09 3.88 7.38
C GLY A 101 2.56 4.24 7.63
N ASP A 102 3.43 3.24 7.51
CA ASP A 102 4.85 3.35 7.85
C ASP A 102 5.80 2.75 6.82
N GLY A 103 7.10 2.83 7.08
CA GLY A 103 8.15 2.33 6.17
C GLY A 103 8.17 0.81 5.96
N LYS A 104 7.32 0.03 6.64
CA LYS A 104 7.21 -1.43 6.50
C LYS A 104 5.87 -1.84 5.91
N ALA A 105 4.80 -1.15 6.29
CA ALA A 105 3.45 -1.38 5.83
C ALA A 105 2.74 -0.06 5.62
N PHE A 106 2.44 0.25 4.36
CA PHE A 106 1.71 1.46 3.98
C PHE A 106 0.78 1.21 2.81
N GLU A 107 -0.15 2.14 2.63
CA GLU A 107 -1.01 2.20 1.47
C GLU A 107 -1.01 3.61 0.88
N VAL A 108 -1.08 3.69 -0.44
CA VAL A 108 -1.32 4.95 -1.14
C VAL A 108 -2.82 5.11 -1.27
N VAL A 109 -3.32 6.24 -0.79
CA VAL A 109 -4.73 6.62 -0.85
C VAL A 109 -4.91 7.80 -1.80
N ASP A 110 -6.07 7.85 -2.46
CA ASP A 110 -6.47 8.98 -3.30
C ASP A 110 -6.85 10.22 -2.46
N ALA A 111 -7.31 11.27 -3.15
CA ALA A 111 -7.76 12.51 -2.53
C ALA A 111 -8.94 12.30 -1.55
N ASP A 112 -9.79 11.31 -1.81
CA ASP A 112 -10.97 10.94 -1.01
C ASP A 112 -10.65 9.92 0.10
N LYS A 113 -9.36 9.57 0.27
CA LYS A 113 -8.85 8.59 1.24
C LYS A 113 -9.24 7.14 0.95
N HIS A 114 -9.58 6.81 -0.30
CA HIS A 114 -9.73 5.41 -0.69
C HIS A 114 -8.35 4.78 -0.97
N PRO A 115 -8.09 3.57 -0.47
CA PRO A 115 -6.85 2.86 -0.75
C PRO A 115 -6.78 2.46 -2.22
N VAL A 116 -5.68 2.83 -2.88
CA VAL A 116 -5.41 2.54 -4.29
C VAL A 116 -4.39 1.43 -4.44
N VAL A 117 -3.29 1.48 -3.66
CA VAL A 117 -2.23 0.46 -3.68
C VAL A 117 -1.70 0.21 -2.28
N ARG A 118 -1.29 -1.02 -1.98
CA ARG A 118 -0.65 -1.41 -0.72
C ARG A 118 0.79 -1.88 -0.92
N SER A 119 1.66 -1.53 0.03
CA SER A 119 3.05 -1.99 0.06
C SER A 119 3.16 -3.51 0.20
N GLY A 120 4.16 -4.10 -0.46
CA GLY A 120 4.44 -5.54 -0.36
C GLY A 120 3.43 -6.45 -1.07
N SER A 121 2.35 -5.91 -1.64
CA SER A 121 1.43 -6.63 -2.52
C SER A 121 1.68 -6.22 -3.97
N GLU A 122 1.54 -7.17 -4.89
CA GLU A 122 1.51 -6.86 -6.31
C GLU A 122 0.27 -6.00 -6.62
N PHE A 123 0.46 -4.97 -7.45
CA PHE A 123 -0.59 -4.08 -7.91
C PHE A 123 -0.49 -3.89 -9.42
N GLU A 124 -1.60 -3.47 -10.03
CA GLU A 124 -1.64 -2.99 -11.40
C GLU A 124 -2.21 -1.57 -11.42
N LEU A 125 -1.51 -0.64 -12.07
CA LEU A 125 -1.94 0.75 -12.21
C LEU A 125 -1.86 1.22 -13.66
N GLY A 126 -2.89 1.92 -14.10
CA GLY A 126 -2.87 2.65 -15.37
C GLY A 126 -1.94 3.87 -15.30
N GLY A 127 -1.36 4.24 -16.44
CA GLY A 127 -0.52 5.42 -16.53
C GLY A 127 0.39 5.42 -17.74
N GLY A 128 1.48 6.18 -17.63
CA GLY A 128 2.40 6.41 -18.75
C GLY A 128 3.83 6.73 -18.34
N HIS A 129 4.79 6.26 -19.14
CA HIS A 129 6.20 6.66 -18.99
C HIS A 129 6.38 8.14 -19.31
N VAL A 130 7.19 8.83 -18.49
CA VAL A 130 7.59 10.21 -18.75
C VAL A 130 9.12 10.32 -18.77
N ASN A 131 9.65 11.09 -19.71
CA ASN A 131 11.09 11.14 -19.96
C ASN A 131 11.86 12.02 -18.98
N ALA A 132 11.18 12.98 -18.33
CA ALA A 132 11.81 13.92 -17.43
C ALA A 132 10.78 14.49 -16.43
N PRO A 133 11.23 14.84 -15.21
CA PRO A 133 10.38 15.54 -14.25
C PRO A 133 10.08 16.96 -14.71
N ARG A 134 8.92 17.48 -14.28
CA ARG A 134 8.46 18.83 -14.63
C ARG A 134 8.60 19.79 -13.45
N ASP A 135 8.52 21.08 -13.73
CA ASP A 135 8.71 22.12 -12.71
C ASP A 135 7.65 22.11 -11.62
N ASN A 136 6.43 21.72 -11.95
CA ASN A 136 5.27 21.66 -11.05
C ASN A 136 5.19 20.36 -10.22
N TRP A 137 6.25 19.56 -10.17
CA TRP A 137 6.27 18.34 -9.35
C TRP A 137 6.72 18.63 -7.93
N THR A 138 6.16 17.91 -6.96
CA THR A 138 6.58 17.94 -5.56
C THR A 138 7.62 16.87 -5.27
N GLU A 139 8.33 16.99 -4.14
CA GLU A 139 9.24 15.96 -3.62
C GLU A 139 10.27 15.45 -4.67
N LYS A 140 10.79 16.34 -5.54
CA LYS A 140 11.68 15.99 -6.65
C LYS A 140 12.96 15.28 -6.23
N ASP A 141 13.39 15.45 -4.99
CA ASP A 141 14.53 14.73 -4.40
C ASP A 141 14.25 13.23 -4.18
N CYS A 142 12.98 12.81 -4.20
CA CYS A 142 12.57 11.41 -4.22
C CYS A 142 12.55 10.79 -5.63
N ILE A 143 13.04 11.49 -6.66
CA ILE A 143 13.06 10.94 -8.02
C ILE A 143 14.26 10.02 -8.21
N LYS A 144 13.98 8.77 -8.59
CA LYS A 144 14.97 7.74 -8.90
C LYS A 144 14.48 6.81 -10.02
N GLY A 145 15.41 6.41 -10.88
CA GLY A 145 15.14 5.43 -11.94
C GLY A 145 14.16 5.97 -12.98
N SER A 146 13.29 5.09 -13.48
CA SER A 146 12.29 5.43 -14.48
C SER A 146 11.09 6.16 -13.85
N LEU A 147 10.43 7.01 -14.61
CA LEU A 147 9.27 7.78 -14.15
C LEU A 147 7.99 7.23 -14.75
N TRP A 148 7.01 6.96 -13.90
CA TRP A 148 5.68 6.52 -14.31
C TRP A 148 4.62 7.48 -13.77
N LEU A 149 3.92 8.16 -14.66
CA LEU A 149 2.79 9.01 -14.32
C LEU A 149 1.55 8.14 -14.11
N VAL A 150 1.02 8.13 -12.89
CA VAL A 150 -0.19 7.37 -12.55
C VAL A 150 -1.42 8.08 -13.10
N ALA A 151 -2.21 7.37 -13.89
CA ALA A 151 -3.52 7.84 -14.29
C ALA A 151 -4.47 7.79 -13.08
N PRO A 152 -5.26 8.85 -12.81
CA PRO A 152 -6.32 8.74 -11.83
C PRO A 152 -7.28 7.62 -12.24
N PRO A 153 -7.85 6.85 -11.28
CA PRO A 153 -8.88 5.87 -11.59
C PRO A 153 -10.00 6.56 -12.36
N ASP A 154 -10.40 6.01 -13.50
CA ASP A 154 -11.56 6.50 -14.22
C ASP A 154 -12.84 6.09 -13.45
N PHE A 155 -13.21 6.90 -12.45
CA PHE A 155 -14.46 6.72 -11.72
C PHE A 155 -15.70 7.07 -12.56
N SER A 156 -15.52 7.64 -13.76
CA SER A 156 -16.61 7.93 -14.69
C SER A 156 -17.24 6.65 -15.25
N GLN A 157 -16.47 5.54 -15.30
CA GLN A 157 -16.98 4.22 -15.68
C GLN A 157 -17.94 3.62 -14.63
N VAL A 158 -17.92 4.11 -13.38
CA VAL A 158 -18.79 3.59 -12.31
C VAL A 158 -20.21 4.18 -12.40
N SER A 159 -20.39 5.30 -13.11
CA SER A 159 -21.68 6.01 -13.19
C SER A 159 -22.51 5.67 -14.43
N GLN A 160 -22.05 4.79 -15.33
CA GLN A 160 -22.82 4.43 -16.51
C GLN A 160 -23.68 3.19 -16.21
N PRO A 161 -25.01 3.34 -15.98
CA PRO A 161 -25.87 2.18 -15.83
C PRO A 161 -25.80 1.33 -17.12
N PRO A 162 -25.72 0.00 -17.01
CA PRO A 162 -25.83 -0.85 -18.18
C PRO A 162 -27.25 -0.76 -18.75
N GLY A 163 -27.39 -0.11 -19.91
CA GLY A 163 -28.57 -0.21 -20.77
C GLY A 163 -29.59 0.92 -20.60
N GLY A 164 -29.76 1.69 -21.67
CA GLY A 164 -31.00 2.37 -22.02
C GLY A 164 -31.59 1.72 -23.26
#